data_AF-A0A964AG05-F1
#
_entry.id   AF-A0A964AG05-F1
#
_cell.length_a   1.000
_cell.length_b   1.000
_cell.length_c   1.000
_cell.angle_alpha   90.00
_cell.angle_beta   90.00
_cell.angle_gamma   90.00
#
_symmetry.space_group_name_H-M   'P 1'
#
loop_
_entity.id
_entity.type
_entity.pdbx_description
1 polymer ?
#
loop_
_entity_poly.entity_id
_entity_poly.type
_entity_poly.pdbx_seq_one_letter_code
_entity_poly.pdbx_strand_id
1 'polypeptide(L)'
;MFSPATPSDKAYAEIASFLKDVGQSSLFDYYGLPRDADDGAIADAILARRKWAQSQQANPKFKNEARWLIRNHGLVQRVLLERRKAYLRQVEKRKLSRNLEILSLFVRGTMATGRLSPEAARAVREEAKKLSIPESYADKLIEKLAGELGVVLERSKPPEGRSGQRRSVAQALMRSVRDIVARGSLTPEEVNHLLEQGRQRGMDEQSLRALVERVAAGAEERRRDADLPIPAPPTNAKQATLDDEIRSDAIREIVDTVRGAMLQGILSMSTLRSVHRRGVQLGLDARTVELLVAEAKRAGEQAMDGRLDPYAVLNVDPDIDEDGLREAYQDMRRWALGLPSQSEGARACVLLDMAWTMVRTPRARARYDARRPDRGAER
;
A
#
# COMPACT_ATOMS: atom_id res chain seq x y z
N MET A 1 -5.47 -8.04 -12.46
CA MET A 1 -5.52 -6.63 -12.86
C MET A 1 -4.22 -5.96 -12.43
N PHE A 2 -3.45 -5.39 -13.36
CA PHE A 2 -2.21 -4.69 -13.06
C PHE A 2 -2.54 -3.22 -12.78
N SER A 3 -2.30 -2.73 -11.57
CA SER A 3 -2.34 -1.30 -11.31
C SER A 3 -1.32 -0.59 -12.22
N PRO A 4 -1.66 0.54 -12.85
CA PRO A 4 -0.70 1.30 -13.64
C PRO A 4 0.49 1.70 -12.76
N ALA A 5 1.70 1.52 -13.28
CA ALA A 5 2.93 1.87 -12.59
C ALA A 5 2.92 3.36 -12.25
N THR A 6 3.23 3.71 -11.00
CA THR A 6 3.30 5.12 -10.59
C THR A 6 4.41 5.84 -11.37
N PRO A 7 4.37 7.18 -11.51
CA PRO A 7 5.47 7.92 -12.16
C PRO A 7 6.85 7.64 -11.53
N SER A 8 6.91 7.37 -10.23
CA SER A 8 8.11 6.88 -9.53
C SER A 8 8.57 5.50 -10.00
N ASP A 9 7.64 4.58 -10.27
CA ASP A 9 7.99 3.24 -10.74
C ASP A 9 8.62 3.27 -12.12
N LYS A 10 8.11 4.13 -13.02
CA LYS A 10 8.70 4.33 -14.36
C LYS A 10 10.13 4.87 -14.27
N ALA A 11 10.34 5.88 -13.43
CA ALA A 11 11.66 6.45 -13.16
C ALA A 11 12.65 5.38 -12.64
N TYR A 12 12.25 4.58 -11.66
CA TYR A 12 13.10 3.52 -11.11
C TYR A 12 13.34 2.37 -12.10
N ALA A 13 12.39 2.08 -12.98
CA ALA A 13 12.54 1.08 -14.04
C ALA A 13 13.57 1.54 -15.09
N GLU A 14 13.52 2.81 -15.50
CA GLU A 14 14.50 3.37 -16.44
C GLU A 14 15.92 3.33 -15.86
N ILE A 15 16.09 3.72 -14.59
CA ILE A 15 17.38 3.60 -13.88
C ILE A 15 17.82 2.13 -13.78
N ALA A 16 16.90 1.20 -13.50
CA ALA A 16 17.23 -0.22 -13.41
C ALA A 16 17.77 -0.78 -14.73
N SER A 17 17.13 -0.40 -15.84
CA SER A 17 17.57 -0.81 -17.18
C SER A 17 18.97 -0.29 -17.46
N PHE A 18 19.20 1.01 -17.20
CA PHE A 18 20.52 1.61 -17.37
C PHE A 18 21.60 0.90 -16.55
N LEU A 19 21.34 0.67 -15.25
CA LEU A 19 22.28 0.01 -14.34
C LEU A 19 22.60 -1.43 -14.78
N LYS A 20 21.62 -2.16 -15.30
CA LYS A 20 21.82 -3.49 -15.88
C LYS A 20 22.77 -3.43 -17.08
N ASP A 21 22.60 -2.46 -17.98
CA ASP A 21 23.42 -2.31 -19.19
C ASP A 21 24.88 -1.97 -18.86
N VAL A 22 25.13 -1.19 -17.81
CA VAL A 22 26.49 -0.83 -17.34
C VAL A 22 27.05 -1.81 -16.30
N GLY A 23 26.30 -2.86 -15.94
CA GLY A 23 26.75 -3.89 -15.00
C GLY A 23 26.89 -3.45 -13.55
N GLN A 24 26.09 -2.48 -13.10
CA GLN A 24 26.14 -1.94 -11.74
C GLN A 24 24.87 -2.31 -10.94
N SER A 25 25.00 -2.48 -9.62
CA SER A 25 23.86 -2.83 -8.76
C SER A 25 23.02 -1.64 -8.33
N SER A 26 23.62 -0.45 -8.23
CA SER A 26 22.95 0.78 -7.83
C SER A 26 23.62 2.01 -8.45
N LEU A 27 22.94 3.15 -8.41
CA LEU A 27 23.54 4.43 -8.80
C LEU A 27 24.73 4.77 -7.88
N PHE A 28 24.68 4.43 -6.59
CA PHE A 28 25.80 4.64 -5.67
C PHE A 28 27.05 3.87 -6.14
N ASP A 29 26.89 2.60 -6.49
CA ASP A 29 28.00 1.79 -7.02
C ASP A 29 28.52 2.35 -8.35
N TYR A 30 27.61 2.77 -9.23
CA TYR A 30 27.95 3.38 -10.52
C TYR A 30 28.75 4.68 -10.38
N TYR A 31 28.40 5.53 -9.41
CA TYR A 31 29.12 6.77 -9.11
C TYR A 31 30.34 6.58 -8.21
N GLY A 32 30.56 5.36 -7.67
CA GLY A 32 31.64 5.09 -6.72
C GLY A 32 31.46 5.80 -5.38
N LEU A 33 30.20 5.98 -4.94
CA LEU A 33 29.85 6.72 -3.73
C LEU A 33 29.42 5.79 -2.59
N PRO A 34 29.80 6.08 -1.33
CA PRO A 34 29.22 5.38 -0.19
C PRO A 34 27.74 5.78 -0.03
N ARG A 35 26.93 4.89 0.58
CA ARG A 35 25.47 5.07 0.68
C ARG A 35 25.06 6.24 1.59
N ASP A 36 25.96 6.61 2.49
CA ASP A 36 25.87 7.72 3.44
C ASP A 36 26.66 8.95 2.99
N ALA A 37 27.09 9.01 1.72
CA ALA A 37 27.70 10.20 1.14
C ALA A 37 26.83 11.44 1.37
N ASP A 38 27.48 12.55 1.68
CA ASP A 38 26.82 13.84 1.83
C ASP A 38 26.33 14.38 0.48
N ASP A 39 25.40 15.33 0.55
CA ASP A 39 24.72 15.88 -0.62
C ASP A 39 25.68 16.63 -1.55
N GLY A 40 26.73 17.24 -1.01
CA GLY A 40 27.76 17.93 -1.78
C GLY A 40 28.58 16.95 -2.61
N ALA A 41 29.11 15.90 -1.97
CA ALA A 41 29.85 14.84 -2.66
C ALA A 41 29.01 14.16 -3.76
N ILE A 42 27.73 13.93 -3.50
CA ILE A 42 26.80 13.37 -4.49
C ILE A 42 26.61 14.33 -5.68
N ALA A 43 26.35 15.61 -5.41
CA ALA A 43 26.16 16.61 -6.45
C ALA A 43 27.41 16.75 -7.34
N ASP A 44 28.59 16.78 -6.73
CA ASP A 44 29.87 16.87 -7.43
C ASP A 44 30.14 15.64 -8.30
N ALA A 45 29.86 14.44 -7.80
CA ALA A 45 30.00 13.20 -8.57
C ALA A 45 29.05 13.16 -9.78
N ILE A 46 27.79 13.58 -9.60
CA ILE A 46 26.81 13.69 -10.69
C ILE A 46 27.29 14.70 -11.75
N LEU A 47 27.80 15.86 -11.31
CA LEU A 47 28.29 16.90 -12.21
C LEU A 47 29.54 16.44 -12.98
N ALA A 48 30.50 15.83 -12.29
CA ALA A 48 31.72 15.29 -12.89
C ALA A 48 31.39 14.23 -13.95
N ARG A 49 30.48 13.30 -13.64
CA ARG A 49 30.05 12.27 -14.60
C ARG A 49 29.30 12.85 -15.78
N ARG A 50 28.50 13.91 -15.59
CA ARG A 50 27.84 14.61 -16.70
C ARG A 50 28.85 15.26 -17.64
N LYS A 51 29.88 15.93 -17.12
CA LYS A 51 30.97 16.50 -17.94
C LYS A 51 31.70 15.41 -18.72
N TRP A 52 32.00 14.28 -18.06
CA TRP A 52 32.55 13.11 -18.74
C TRP A 52 31.63 12.62 -19.87
N ALA A 53 30.34 12.43 -19.61
CA ALA A 53 29.37 11.98 -20.60
C ALA A 53 29.31 12.91 -21.83
N GLN A 54 29.36 14.23 -21.62
CA GLN A 54 29.41 15.21 -22.71
C GLN A 54 30.65 15.02 -23.59
N SER A 55 31.82 14.73 -23.01
CA SER A 55 33.04 14.42 -23.78
C SER A 55 32.95 13.10 -24.54
N GLN A 56 32.19 12.13 -24.03
CA GLN A 56 32.09 10.78 -24.59
C GLN A 56 30.94 10.59 -25.58
N GLN A 57 30.12 11.61 -25.84
CA GLN A 57 28.93 11.48 -26.71
C GLN A 57 29.26 11.05 -28.15
N ALA A 58 30.47 11.35 -28.63
CA ALA A 58 30.96 10.97 -29.95
C ALA A 58 31.68 9.61 -29.96
N ASN A 59 32.06 9.09 -28.79
CA ASN A 59 32.80 7.83 -28.67
C ASN A 59 31.85 6.63 -28.83
N PRO A 60 31.99 5.79 -29.88
CA PRO A 60 31.09 4.66 -30.12
C PRO A 60 30.96 3.70 -28.94
N LYS A 61 32.03 3.52 -28.15
CA LYS A 61 32.05 2.62 -26.99
C LYS A 61 31.12 3.08 -25.86
N PHE A 62 31.03 4.38 -25.63
CA PHE A 62 30.30 4.96 -24.49
C PHE A 62 29.07 5.78 -24.91
N LYS A 63 28.78 5.84 -26.21
CA LYS A 63 27.73 6.70 -26.79
C LYS A 63 26.37 6.54 -26.12
N ASN A 64 25.96 5.30 -25.84
CA ASN A 64 24.65 5.01 -25.25
C ASN A 64 24.60 5.42 -23.77
N GLU A 65 25.64 5.12 -23.00
CA GLU A 65 25.78 5.52 -21.60
C GLU A 65 25.79 7.05 -21.47
N ALA A 66 26.64 7.71 -22.27
CA ALA A 66 26.76 9.15 -22.31
C ALA A 66 25.42 9.84 -22.64
N ARG A 67 24.73 9.38 -23.69
CA ARG A 67 23.44 9.93 -24.10
C ARG A 67 22.38 9.75 -23.00
N TRP A 68 22.35 8.60 -22.34
CA TRP A 68 21.41 8.34 -21.25
C TRP A 68 21.65 9.30 -20.08
N LEU A 69 22.90 9.44 -19.63
CA LEU A 69 23.26 10.33 -18.52
C LEU A 69 22.90 11.79 -18.79
N ILE A 70 23.18 12.28 -20.00
CA ILE A 70 22.88 13.66 -20.39
C ILE A 70 21.37 13.90 -20.37
N ARG A 71 20.58 12.99 -20.94
CA ARG A 71 19.12 13.08 -21.01
C ARG A 71 18.47 12.96 -19.63
N ASN A 72 18.99 12.08 -18.78
CA ASN A 72 18.38 11.72 -17.49
C ASN A 72 19.07 12.36 -16.28
N HIS A 73 19.86 13.42 -16.48
CA HIS A 73 20.58 14.09 -15.39
C HIS A 73 19.65 14.57 -14.27
N GLY A 74 18.53 15.25 -14.61
CA GLY A 74 17.57 15.72 -13.62
C GLY A 74 16.87 14.58 -12.86
N LEU A 75 16.66 13.43 -13.53
CA LEU A 75 16.15 12.22 -12.89
C LEU A 75 17.15 11.67 -11.87
N VAL A 76 18.42 11.54 -12.24
CA VAL A 76 19.48 11.05 -11.35
C VAL A 76 19.63 11.97 -10.14
N GLN A 77 19.67 13.28 -10.36
CA GLN A 77 19.80 14.27 -9.29
C GLN A 77 18.63 14.17 -8.31
N ARG A 78 17.39 14.14 -8.81
CA ARG A 78 16.19 13.96 -7.98
C ARG A 78 16.22 12.66 -7.19
N VAL A 79 16.67 11.56 -7.79
CA VAL A 79 16.70 10.26 -7.12
C VAL A 79 17.76 10.20 -6.02
N LEU A 80 18.95 10.75 -6.25
CA LEU A 80 20.07 10.67 -5.31
C LEU A 80 20.05 11.77 -4.22
N LEU A 81 19.55 12.96 -4.53
CA LEU A 81 19.48 14.08 -3.58
C LEU A 81 18.10 14.14 -2.91
N GLU A 82 17.02 14.27 -3.68
CA GLU A 82 15.68 14.51 -3.11
C GLU A 82 15.02 13.21 -2.59
N ARG A 83 15.19 12.08 -3.29
CA ARG A 83 14.47 10.82 -3.02
C ARG A 83 15.36 9.67 -2.53
N ARG A 84 16.50 10.00 -1.92
CA ARG A 84 17.54 9.03 -1.52
C ARG A 84 16.99 7.84 -0.72
N LYS A 85 16.24 8.13 0.35
CA LYS A 85 15.68 7.10 1.25
C LYS A 85 14.76 6.14 0.50
N ALA A 86 13.88 6.65 -0.36
CA ALA A 86 12.97 5.85 -1.16
C ALA A 86 13.73 4.97 -2.18
N TYR A 87 14.75 5.54 -2.83
CA TYR A 87 15.60 4.82 -3.77
C TYR A 87 16.38 3.68 -3.10
N LEU A 88 17.03 3.93 -1.96
CA LEU A 88 17.77 2.91 -1.22
C LEU A 88 16.86 1.76 -0.77
N ARG A 89 15.65 2.06 -0.28
CA ARG A 89 14.64 1.02 0.03
C ARG A 89 14.29 0.18 -1.19
N GLN A 90 14.20 0.78 -2.37
CA GLN A 90 13.93 0.07 -3.61
C GLN A 90 15.10 -0.81 -4.04
N VAL A 91 16.35 -0.34 -3.88
CA VAL A 91 17.56 -1.12 -4.14
C VAL A 91 17.64 -2.33 -3.21
N GLU A 92 17.43 -2.12 -1.91
CA GLU A 92 17.35 -3.18 -0.89
C GLU A 92 16.28 -4.21 -1.23
N LYS A 93 15.07 -3.76 -1.58
CA LYS A 93 13.96 -4.64 -1.98
C LYS A 93 14.32 -5.50 -3.19
N ARG A 94 14.94 -4.92 -4.23
CA ARG A 94 15.37 -5.68 -5.42
C ARG A 94 16.47 -6.69 -5.10
N LYS A 95 17.45 -6.31 -4.27
CA LYS A 95 18.50 -7.20 -3.79
C LYS A 95 17.89 -8.38 -3.02
N LEU A 96 16.97 -8.09 -2.10
CA LEU A 96 16.25 -9.11 -1.33
C LEU A 96 15.46 -10.05 -2.26
N SER A 97 14.71 -9.51 -3.23
CA SER A 97 13.96 -10.34 -4.20
C SER A 97 14.88 -11.27 -5.00
N ARG A 98 16.00 -10.76 -5.54
CA ARG A 98 16.98 -11.59 -6.27
C ARG A 98 17.59 -12.67 -5.37
N ASN A 99 17.93 -12.32 -4.14
CA ASN A 99 18.51 -13.28 -3.20
C ASN A 99 17.49 -14.35 -2.78
N LEU A 100 16.20 -13.98 -2.64
CA LEU A 100 15.13 -14.95 -2.42
C LEU A 100 14.93 -15.89 -3.60
N GLU A 101 15.08 -15.42 -4.85
CA GLU A 101 15.06 -16.30 -6.03
C GLU A 101 16.21 -17.32 -5.98
N ILE A 102 17.43 -16.88 -5.66
CA ILE A 102 18.58 -17.78 -5.50
C ILE A 102 18.31 -18.80 -4.37
N LEU A 103 17.85 -18.33 -3.21
CA LEU A 103 17.52 -19.20 -2.08
C LEU A 103 16.42 -20.19 -2.44
N SER A 104 15.44 -19.79 -3.27
CA SER A 104 14.35 -20.66 -3.69
C SER A 104 14.83 -21.89 -4.48
N LEU A 105 15.88 -21.73 -5.30
CA LEU A 105 16.50 -22.84 -6.02
C LEU A 105 17.16 -23.81 -5.04
N PHE A 106 17.87 -23.28 -4.04
CA PHE A 106 18.49 -24.09 -2.99
C PHE A 106 17.45 -24.87 -2.18
N VAL A 107 16.37 -24.20 -1.74
CA VAL A 107 15.26 -24.82 -0.99
C VAL A 107 14.63 -25.96 -1.80
N ARG A 108 14.33 -25.71 -3.08
CA ARG A 108 13.79 -26.74 -3.99
C ARG A 108 14.72 -27.95 -4.09
N GLY A 109 16.04 -27.72 -4.17
CA GLY A 109 17.03 -28.79 -4.15
C GLY A 109 16.99 -29.59 -2.84
N THR A 110 16.93 -28.93 -1.69
CA THR A 110 16.84 -29.61 -0.38
C THR A 110 15.55 -30.41 -0.18
N MET A 111 14.48 -30.03 -0.88
CA MET A 111 13.17 -30.68 -0.80
C MET A 111 12.94 -31.76 -1.87
N ALA A 112 13.90 -32.02 -2.75
CA ALA A 112 13.74 -32.93 -3.88
C ALA A 112 13.36 -34.37 -3.47
N THR A 113 13.66 -34.77 -2.22
CA THR A 113 13.33 -36.08 -1.65
C THR A 113 11.92 -36.17 -1.05
N GLY A 114 11.12 -35.10 -1.14
CA GLY A 114 9.74 -35.06 -0.64
C GLY A 114 9.60 -34.79 0.86
N ARG A 115 10.71 -34.52 1.57
CA ARG A 115 10.72 -34.16 3.01
C ARG A 115 11.74 -33.06 3.26
N LEU A 116 11.46 -32.19 4.22
CA LEU A 116 12.44 -31.22 4.74
C LEU A 116 12.78 -31.57 6.19
N SER A 117 13.97 -32.10 6.41
CA SER A 117 14.47 -32.40 7.76
C SER A 117 14.80 -31.11 8.53
N PRO A 118 14.85 -31.17 9.89
CA PRO A 118 15.27 -30.02 10.70
C PRO A 118 16.68 -29.51 10.36
N GLU A 119 17.59 -30.41 9.98
CA GLU A 119 18.95 -30.07 9.55
C GLU A 119 18.96 -29.34 8.21
N ALA A 120 18.17 -29.80 7.24
CA ALA A 120 18.00 -29.11 5.96
C ALA A 120 17.40 -27.72 6.15
N ALA A 121 16.39 -27.58 7.02
CA ALA A 121 15.81 -26.28 7.36
C ALA A 121 16.85 -25.34 8.00
N ARG A 122 17.72 -25.84 8.89
CA ARG A 122 18.84 -25.04 9.43
C ARG A 122 19.83 -24.63 8.34
N ALA A 123 20.18 -25.54 7.43
CA ALA A 123 21.06 -25.24 6.30
C ALA A 123 20.49 -24.13 5.40
N VAL A 124 19.19 -24.16 5.12
CA VAL A 124 18.50 -23.08 4.38
C VAL A 124 18.60 -21.74 5.10
N ARG A 125 18.45 -21.70 6.44
CA ARG A 125 18.56 -20.46 7.22
C ARG A 125 19.98 -19.92 7.25
N GLU A 126 20.98 -20.79 7.37
CA GLU A 126 22.38 -20.38 7.27
C GLU A 126 22.70 -19.84 5.87
N GLU A 127 22.17 -20.45 4.81
CA GLU A 127 22.32 -19.94 3.45
C GLU A 127 21.61 -18.59 3.27
N ALA A 128 20.41 -18.43 3.83
CA ALA A 128 19.70 -17.16 3.86
C ALA A 128 20.52 -16.06 4.54
N LYS A 129 21.19 -16.37 5.66
CA LYS A 129 22.08 -15.45 6.38
C LYS A 129 23.26 -15.00 5.52
N LYS A 130 23.91 -15.91 4.79
CA LYS A 130 25.00 -15.57 3.84
C LYS A 130 24.52 -14.62 2.74
N LEU A 131 23.28 -14.80 2.28
CA LEU A 131 22.63 -13.93 1.31
C LEU A 131 22.05 -12.63 1.92
N SER A 132 22.28 -12.37 3.21
CA SER A 132 21.72 -11.21 3.93
C SER A 132 20.18 -11.16 3.87
N ILE A 133 19.52 -12.31 3.84
CA ILE A 133 18.05 -12.43 3.88
C ILE A 133 17.64 -12.57 5.35
N PRO A 134 16.67 -11.78 5.86
CA PRO A 134 16.17 -11.97 7.22
C PRO A 134 15.51 -13.35 7.37
N GLU A 135 15.73 -14.00 8.51
CA GLU A 135 15.26 -15.37 8.79
C GLU A 135 13.74 -15.53 8.59
N SER A 136 12.96 -14.51 8.97
CA SER A 136 11.51 -14.50 8.78
C SER A 136 11.06 -14.58 7.32
N TYR A 137 11.86 -14.11 6.35
CA TYR A 137 11.59 -14.28 4.93
C TYR A 137 11.98 -15.66 4.44
N ALA A 138 13.06 -16.24 4.98
CA ALA A 138 13.48 -17.60 4.67
C ALA A 138 12.43 -18.62 5.14
N ASP A 139 11.91 -18.49 6.36
CA ASP A 139 10.86 -19.37 6.88
C ASP A 139 9.58 -19.29 6.04
N LYS A 140 9.14 -18.07 5.68
CA LYS A 140 7.99 -17.88 4.78
C LYS A 140 8.21 -18.52 3.41
N LEU A 141 9.43 -18.45 2.88
CA LEU A 141 9.79 -19.07 1.61
C LEU A 141 9.75 -20.60 1.72
N ILE A 142 10.29 -21.16 2.81
CA ILE A 142 10.22 -22.60 3.11
C ILE A 142 8.77 -23.07 3.18
N GLU A 143 7.92 -22.40 3.96
CA GLU A 143 6.50 -22.75 4.10
C GLU A 143 5.76 -22.68 2.76
N LYS A 144 6.00 -21.62 1.98
CA LYS A 144 5.42 -21.46 0.66
C LYS A 144 5.81 -22.60 -0.28
N LEU A 145 7.11 -22.89 -0.40
CA LEU A 145 7.61 -23.93 -1.31
C LEU A 145 7.23 -25.34 -0.85
N ALA A 146 7.20 -25.61 0.45
CA ALA A 146 6.73 -26.89 0.97
C ALA A 146 5.25 -27.11 0.63
N GLY A 147 4.41 -26.08 0.76
CA GLY A 147 3.02 -26.12 0.34
C GLY A 147 2.85 -26.34 -1.16
N GLU A 148 3.63 -25.65 -2.00
CA GLU A 148 3.61 -25.82 -3.46
C GLU A 148 4.04 -27.24 -3.90
N LEU A 149 4.98 -27.87 -3.18
CA LEU A 149 5.54 -29.17 -3.52
C LEU A 149 4.87 -30.35 -2.79
N GLY A 150 3.90 -30.10 -1.90
CA GLY A 150 3.28 -31.14 -1.08
C GLY A 150 4.24 -31.80 -0.08
N VAL A 151 5.30 -31.10 0.31
CA VAL A 151 6.35 -31.60 1.21
C VAL A 151 5.91 -31.46 2.66
N VAL A 152 6.01 -32.54 3.44
CA VAL A 152 5.74 -32.50 4.87
C VAL A 152 6.94 -31.86 5.58
N LEU A 153 6.69 -30.74 6.27
CA LEU A 153 7.65 -30.11 7.15
C LEU A 153 7.73 -30.89 8.46
N GLU A 154 8.87 -31.52 8.73
CA GLU A 154 9.14 -32.08 10.06
C GLU A 154 9.34 -30.94 11.05
N ARG A 155 8.24 -30.53 11.70
CA ARG A 155 8.32 -29.59 12.80
C ARG A 155 9.12 -30.26 13.90
N SER A 156 10.27 -29.68 14.25
CA SER A 156 10.99 -30.05 15.47
C SER A 156 9.98 -30.00 16.61
N LYS A 157 9.75 -31.15 17.24
CA LYS A 157 8.77 -31.35 18.32
C LYS A 157 8.96 -30.19 19.31
N PRO A 158 7.98 -29.28 19.46
CA PRO A 158 8.14 -28.17 20.40
C PRO A 158 8.26 -28.75 21.81
N PRO A 159 9.05 -28.15 22.72
CA PRO A 159 8.98 -28.50 24.12
C PRO A 159 7.54 -28.30 24.59
N GLU A 160 6.95 -29.34 25.18
CA GLU A 160 5.52 -29.44 25.47
C GLU A 160 5.01 -28.26 26.31
N GLY A 161 4.28 -27.34 25.67
CA GLY A 161 3.62 -26.20 26.31
C GLY A 161 2.26 -25.93 25.69
N ARG A 162 1.20 -26.19 26.46
CA ARG A 162 -0.23 -26.30 26.06
C ARG A 162 -0.90 -25.07 25.42
N SER A 163 -0.19 -23.98 25.13
CA SER A 163 -0.79 -22.72 24.62
C SER A 163 -0.98 -22.68 23.09
N GLY A 164 -0.26 -23.49 22.31
CA GLY A 164 -0.33 -23.49 20.84
C GLY A 164 -1.59 -24.15 20.26
N GLN A 165 -2.22 -25.06 21.01
CA GLN A 165 -3.31 -25.90 20.49
C GLN A 165 -4.63 -25.13 20.31
N ARG A 166 -4.90 -24.11 21.15
CA ARG A 166 -6.12 -23.29 21.05
C ARG A 166 -6.12 -22.35 19.83
N ARG A 167 -4.98 -21.75 19.46
CA ARG A 167 -4.86 -20.87 18.27
C ARG A 167 -4.99 -21.63 16.96
N SER A 168 -4.48 -22.86 16.89
CA SER A 168 -4.59 -23.74 15.72
C SER A 168 -6.04 -24.16 15.46
N VAL A 169 -6.81 -24.43 16.51
CA VAL A 169 -8.22 -24.82 16.44
C VAL A 169 -9.11 -23.71 15.87
N ALA A 170 -8.94 -22.47 16.35
CA ALA A 170 -9.74 -21.33 15.91
C ALA A 170 -9.48 -20.98 14.43
N GLN A 171 -8.24 -21.09 13.97
CA GLN A 171 -7.90 -20.87 12.56
C GLN A 171 -8.49 -21.94 11.62
N ALA A 172 -8.53 -23.20 12.06
CA ALA A 172 -9.13 -24.28 11.26
C ALA A 172 -10.64 -24.09 11.13
N LEU A 173 -11.34 -23.73 12.21
CA LEU A 173 -12.77 -23.41 12.19
C LEU A 173 -13.06 -22.21 11.29
N MET A 174 -12.27 -21.14 11.37
CA MET A 174 -12.48 -19.96 10.50
C MET A 174 -12.33 -20.26 9.00
N ARG A 175 -11.50 -21.22 8.60
CA ARG A 175 -11.44 -21.66 7.19
C ARG A 175 -12.71 -22.41 6.79
N SER A 176 -13.13 -23.40 7.57
CA SER A 176 -14.35 -24.15 7.27
C SER A 176 -15.59 -23.26 7.17
N VAL A 177 -15.75 -22.29 8.07
CA VAL A 177 -16.88 -21.34 8.00
C VAL A 177 -16.81 -20.50 6.72
N ARG A 178 -15.61 -20.03 6.33
CA ARG A 178 -15.43 -19.21 5.11
C ARG A 178 -15.75 -20.00 3.85
N ASP A 179 -15.32 -21.26 3.78
CA ASP A 179 -15.57 -22.14 2.62
C ASP A 179 -17.06 -22.46 2.48
N ILE A 180 -17.76 -22.70 3.59
CA ILE A 180 -19.22 -22.91 3.59
C ILE A 180 -19.94 -21.65 3.09
N VAL A 181 -19.56 -20.49 3.61
CA VAL A 181 -20.14 -19.20 3.24
C VAL A 181 -19.97 -18.86 1.76
N ALA A 182 -18.83 -19.24 1.17
CA ALA A 182 -18.58 -19.08 -0.26
C ALA A 182 -19.56 -19.88 -1.14
N ARG A 183 -20.22 -20.92 -0.60
CA ARG A 183 -21.13 -21.81 -1.35
C ARG A 183 -22.59 -21.37 -1.39
N GLY A 184 -22.98 -20.28 -0.72
CA GLY A 184 -24.31 -19.69 -0.95
C GLY A 184 -25.26 -19.62 0.25
N SER A 185 -25.01 -20.36 1.34
CA SER A 185 -25.66 -20.15 2.64
C SER A 185 -25.08 -21.12 3.67
N LEU A 186 -25.12 -20.73 4.94
CA LEU A 186 -24.92 -21.67 6.05
C LEU A 186 -26.28 -22.33 6.34
N THR A 187 -26.42 -23.63 6.10
CA THR A 187 -27.64 -24.34 6.51
C THR A 187 -27.66 -24.51 8.04
N PRO A 188 -28.85 -24.68 8.67
CA PRO A 188 -28.91 -25.02 10.08
C PRO A 188 -28.12 -26.28 10.46
N GLU A 189 -28.01 -27.27 9.56
CA GLU A 189 -27.18 -28.46 9.82
C GLU A 189 -25.69 -28.13 9.80
N GLU A 190 -25.22 -27.29 8.89
CA GLU A 190 -23.82 -26.85 8.83
C GLU A 190 -23.42 -26.02 10.05
N VAL A 191 -24.33 -25.16 10.54
CA VAL A 191 -24.14 -24.43 11.79
C VAL A 191 -24.01 -25.39 12.97
N ASN A 192 -24.91 -26.37 13.10
CA ASN A 192 -24.85 -27.37 14.15
C ASN A 192 -23.56 -28.20 14.08
N HIS A 193 -23.11 -28.56 12.86
CA HIS A 193 -21.86 -29.29 12.67
C HIS A 193 -20.64 -28.47 13.11
N LEU A 194 -20.60 -27.17 12.80
CA LEU A 194 -19.53 -26.26 13.24
C LEU A 194 -19.53 -26.06 14.76
N LEU A 195 -20.71 -25.99 15.39
CA LEU A 195 -20.84 -25.94 16.85
C LEU A 195 -20.31 -27.23 17.49
N GLU A 196 -20.67 -28.40 16.96
CA GLU A 196 -20.22 -29.71 17.43
C GLU A 196 -18.68 -29.84 17.31
N GLN A 197 -18.11 -29.46 16.16
CA GLN A 197 -16.66 -29.44 15.95
C GLN A 197 -15.94 -28.47 16.91
N GLY A 198 -16.55 -27.33 17.20
CA GLY A 198 -16.02 -26.37 18.16
C GLY A 198 -16.01 -26.90 19.60
N ARG A 199 -17.10 -27.57 20.02
CA ARG A 199 -17.21 -28.21 21.33
C ARG A 199 -16.19 -29.32 21.51
N GLN A 200 -16.03 -30.19 20.52
CA GLN A 200 -15.02 -31.26 20.52
C GLN A 200 -13.58 -30.73 20.67
N ARG A 201 -13.36 -29.45 20.33
CA ARG A 201 -12.06 -28.79 20.42
C ARG A 201 -11.95 -27.80 21.59
N GLY A 202 -12.90 -27.84 22.52
CA GLY A 202 -12.87 -27.12 23.78
C GLY A 202 -13.11 -25.60 23.66
N MET A 203 -13.78 -25.14 22.62
CA MET A 203 -14.33 -23.78 22.57
C MET A 203 -15.67 -23.73 23.31
N ASP A 204 -15.90 -22.66 24.05
CA ASP A 204 -17.19 -22.42 24.67
C ASP A 204 -18.26 -22.07 23.62
N GLU A 205 -19.51 -22.41 23.92
CA GLU A 205 -20.62 -22.27 22.98
C GLU A 205 -20.94 -20.82 22.63
N GLN A 206 -20.70 -19.87 23.55
CA GLN A 206 -20.92 -18.45 23.32
C GLN A 206 -19.92 -17.89 22.29
N SER A 207 -18.63 -18.22 22.44
CA SER A 207 -17.59 -17.83 21.49
C SER A 207 -17.82 -18.39 20.10
N LEU A 208 -18.33 -19.62 20.00
CA LEU A 208 -18.66 -20.25 18.72
C LEU A 208 -19.85 -19.57 18.03
N ARG A 209 -20.94 -19.28 18.74
CA ARG A 209 -22.09 -18.57 18.18
C ARG A 209 -21.73 -17.17 17.69
N ALA A 210 -20.97 -16.42 18.49
CA ALA A 210 -20.50 -15.09 18.12
C ALA A 210 -19.59 -15.10 16.87
N LEU A 211 -18.80 -16.16 16.68
CA LEU A 211 -17.96 -16.35 15.50
C LEU A 211 -18.83 -16.59 14.24
N VAL A 212 -19.82 -17.48 14.33
CA VAL A 212 -20.70 -17.83 13.21
C VAL A 212 -21.53 -16.62 12.76
N GLU A 213 -22.12 -15.87 13.69
CA GLU A 213 -22.90 -14.65 13.40
C GLU A 213 -22.05 -13.60 12.68
N ARG A 214 -20.81 -13.37 13.13
CA ARG A 214 -19.92 -12.38 12.53
C ARG A 214 -19.56 -12.71 11.08
N VAL A 215 -19.35 -14.00 10.77
CA VAL A 215 -19.02 -14.41 9.40
C VAL A 215 -20.26 -14.38 8.50
N ALA A 216 -21.43 -14.74 9.02
CA ALA A 216 -22.70 -14.64 8.29
C ALA A 216 -23.02 -13.19 7.89
N ALA A 217 -22.88 -12.24 8.82
CA ALA A 217 -23.12 -10.82 8.54
C ALA A 217 -22.21 -10.27 7.43
N GLY A 218 -20.91 -10.59 7.46
CA GLY A 218 -19.97 -10.16 6.42
C GLY A 218 -20.11 -10.87 5.06
N ALA A 219 -20.93 -11.92 4.97
CA ALA A 219 -21.27 -12.58 3.71
C ALA A 219 -22.43 -11.88 3.01
N GLU A 220 -23.42 -11.43 3.77
CA GLU A 220 -24.61 -10.77 3.26
C GLU A 220 -24.30 -9.38 2.69
N GLU A 221 -23.40 -8.64 3.34
CA GLU A 221 -22.90 -7.34 2.85
C GLU A 221 -22.25 -7.46 1.46
N ARG A 222 -21.40 -8.49 1.26
CA ARG A 222 -20.73 -8.74 -0.03
C ARG A 222 -21.69 -9.15 -1.15
N ARG A 223 -22.84 -9.76 -0.84
CA ARG A 223 -23.86 -10.04 -1.86
C ARG A 223 -24.57 -8.78 -2.31
N ARG A 224 -24.88 -7.86 -1.39
CA ARG A 224 -25.50 -6.58 -1.73
C ARG A 224 -24.63 -5.76 -2.67
N ASP A 225 -23.31 -5.84 -2.52
CA ASP A 225 -22.36 -5.15 -3.40
C ASP A 225 -22.21 -5.80 -4.79
N ALA A 226 -22.48 -7.09 -4.92
CA ALA A 226 -22.29 -7.84 -6.18
C ALA A 226 -23.44 -7.64 -7.20
N ASP A 227 -24.63 -7.22 -6.76
CA ASP A 227 -25.82 -7.05 -7.62
C ASP A 227 -25.90 -5.66 -8.30
N LEU A 228 -24.84 -4.84 -8.22
CA LEU A 228 -24.82 -3.52 -8.84
C LEU A 228 -24.34 -3.58 -10.31
N PRO A 229 -25.05 -2.95 -11.26
CA PRO A 229 -24.66 -2.97 -12.67
C PRO A 229 -23.36 -2.19 -12.92
N ILE A 230 -22.45 -2.80 -13.68
CA ILE A 230 -21.15 -2.22 -14.06
C ILE A 230 -21.36 -1.27 -15.25
N PRO A 231 -20.95 0.01 -15.18
CA PRO A 231 -21.08 0.93 -16.31
C PRO A 231 -20.06 0.63 -17.42
N ALA A 232 -20.47 0.85 -18.67
CA ALA A 232 -19.64 0.62 -19.85
C ALA A 232 -18.49 1.65 -19.97
N PRO A 233 -17.31 1.24 -20.49
CA PRO A 233 -16.16 2.13 -20.64
C PRO A 233 -16.32 3.12 -21.81
N PRO A 234 -15.73 4.34 -21.72
CA PRO A 234 -15.80 5.35 -22.77
C PRO A 234 -14.92 5.05 -23.98
N THR A 235 -15.37 5.50 -25.16
CA THR A 235 -14.90 5.04 -26.48
C THR A 235 -13.72 5.82 -27.10
N ASN A 236 -13.12 6.81 -26.42
CA ASN A 236 -12.03 7.60 -27.03
C ASN A 236 -10.98 8.11 -26.02
N ALA A 237 -9.72 7.66 -26.16
CA ALA A 237 -8.66 7.83 -25.16
C ALA A 237 -8.15 9.28 -24.99
N LYS A 238 -8.17 10.11 -26.05
CA LYS A 238 -7.76 11.53 -25.95
C LYS A 238 -8.82 12.40 -25.28
N GLN A 239 -10.09 12.09 -25.56
CA GLN A 239 -11.24 12.78 -24.96
C GLN A 239 -11.34 12.42 -23.48
N ALA A 240 -11.07 11.15 -23.12
CA ALA A 240 -10.95 10.70 -21.74
C ALA A 240 -9.93 11.53 -20.92
N THR A 241 -8.73 11.82 -21.45
CA THR A 241 -7.73 12.61 -20.71
C THR A 241 -8.14 14.07 -20.45
N LEU A 242 -8.77 14.73 -21.43
CA LEU A 242 -9.22 16.13 -21.26
C LEU A 242 -10.45 16.19 -20.34
N ASP A 243 -11.36 15.23 -20.49
CA ASP A 243 -12.53 15.09 -19.62
C ASP A 243 -12.11 14.75 -18.18
N ASP A 244 -11.03 13.99 -17.98
CA ASP A 244 -10.48 13.65 -16.66
C ASP A 244 -9.84 14.87 -15.96
N GLU A 245 -9.12 15.74 -16.68
CA GLU A 245 -8.56 16.97 -16.10
C GLU A 245 -9.66 17.95 -15.66
N ILE A 246 -10.61 18.24 -16.56
CA ILE A 246 -11.76 19.13 -16.27
C ILE A 246 -12.58 18.58 -15.10
N ARG A 247 -12.81 17.26 -15.08
CA ARG A 247 -13.54 16.59 -14.00
C ARG A 247 -12.77 16.60 -12.68
N SER A 248 -11.44 16.45 -12.70
CA SER A 248 -10.62 16.53 -11.48
C SER A 248 -10.68 17.91 -10.83
N ASP A 249 -10.65 18.98 -11.63
CA ASP A 249 -10.77 20.34 -11.12
C ASP A 249 -12.20 20.63 -10.61
N ALA A 250 -13.23 20.12 -11.30
CA ALA A 250 -14.62 20.21 -10.84
C ALA A 250 -14.85 19.54 -9.48
N ILE A 251 -14.33 18.32 -9.30
CA ILE A 251 -14.39 17.59 -8.03
C ILE A 251 -13.67 18.39 -6.94
N ARG A 252 -12.49 18.94 -7.23
CA ARG A 252 -11.72 19.75 -6.29
C ARG A 252 -12.50 20.97 -5.80
N GLU A 253 -13.12 21.71 -6.72
CA GLU A 253 -13.91 22.91 -6.40
C GLU A 253 -15.11 22.58 -5.49
N ILE A 254 -15.83 21.48 -5.77
CA ILE A 254 -16.96 21.02 -4.96
C ILE A 254 -16.50 20.65 -3.55
N VAL A 255 -15.44 19.83 -3.45
CA VAL A 255 -14.90 19.37 -2.17
C VAL A 255 -14.39 20.56 -1.35
N ASP A 256 -13.69 21.50 -1.97
CA ASP A 256 -13.22 22.72 -1.32
C ASP A 256 -14.38 23.60 -0.81
N THR A 257 -15.47 23.69 -1.57
CA THR A 257 -16.66 24.46 -1.19
C THR A 257 -17.40 23.82 -0.01
N VAL A 258 -17.63 22.50 -0.05
CA VAL A 258 -18.24 21.76 1.07
C VAL A 258 -17.37 21.90 2.32
N ARG A 259 -16.05 21.71 2.17
CA ARG A 259 -15.07 21.87 3.25
C ARG A 259 -15.13 23.26 3.86
N GLY A 260 -15.10 24.31 3.04
CA GLY A 260 -15.16 25.71 3.49
C GLY A 260 -16.43 25.98 4.31
N ALA A 261 -17.57 25.49 3.83
CA ALA A 261 -18.85 25.61 4.52
C ALA A 261 -18.88 24.85 5.86
N MET A 262 -18.29 23.66 5.92
CA MET A 262 -18.19 22.87 7.16
C MET A 262 -17.32 23.56 8.21
N LEU A 263 -16.13 24.04 7.81
CA LEU A 263 -15.20 24.71 8.73
C LEU A 263 -15.77 26.01 9.31
N GLN A 264 -16.62 26.70 8.55
CA GLN A 264 -17.31 27.91 8.99
C GLN A 264 -18.60 27.63 9.78
N GLY A 265 -19.02 26.36 9.91
CA GLY A 265 -20.29 26.01 10.56
C GLY A 265 -21.53 26.47 9.80
N ILE A 266 -21.41 26.74 8.49
CA ILE A 266 -22.49 27.25 7.63
C ILE A 266 -23.02 26.20 6.65
N LEU A 267 -22.79 24.91 6.94
CA LEU A 267 -23.28 23.81 6.11
C LEU A 267 -24.80 23.66 6.27
N SER A 268 -25.54 24.49 5.55
CA SER A 268 -27.00 24.49 5.51
C SER A 268 -27.52 23.78 4.25
N MET A 269 -28.82 23.45 4.22
CA MET A 269 -29.46 22.87 3.03
C MET A 269 -29.36 23.79 1.80
N SER A 270 -29.34 25.12 1.98
CA SER A 270 -29.15 26.05 0.85
C SER A 270 -27.71 26.00 0.32
N THR A 271 -26.72 25.88 1.21
CA THR A 271 -25.31 25.69 0.84
C THR A 271 -25.12 24.39 0.05
N LEU A 272 -25.70 23.28 0.51
CA LEU A 272 -25.63 21.99 -0.18
C LEU A 272 -26.29 22.04 -1.58
N ARG A 273 -27.45 22.71 -1.71
CA ARG A 273 -28.09 22.92 -3.02
C ARG A 273 -27.23 23.78 -3.96
N SER A 274 -26.52 24.78 -3.41
CA SER A 274 -25.59 25.61 -4.18
C SER A 274 -24.41 24.79 -4.70
N VAL A 275 -23.78 23.99 -3.84
CA VAL A 275 -22.72 23.05 -4.20
C VAL A 275 -23.19 22.06 -5.27
N HIS A 276 -24.39 21.48 -5.08
CA HIS A 276 -24.97 20.55 -6.04
C HIS A 276 -25.14 21.20 -7.41
N ARG A 277 -25.75 22.40 -7.46
CA ARG A 277 -25.93 23.15 -8.70
C ARG A 277 -24.59 23.47 -9.36
N ARG A 278 -23.59 23.88 -8.56
CA ARG A 278 -22.25 24.21 -9.06
C ARG A 278 -21.55 22.98 -9.64
N GLY A 279 -21.63 21.84 -8.97
CA GLY A 279 -21.03 20.61 -9.48
C GLY A 279 -21.62 20.14 -10.81
N VAL A 280 -22.94 20.26 -10.96
CA VAL A 280 -23.62 19.99 -12.23
C VAL A 280 -23.20 20.99 -13.31
N GLN A 281 -23.04 22.28 -12.97
CA GLN A 281 -22.53 23.29 -13.91
C GLN A 281 -21.08 23.02 -14.36
N LEU A 282 -20.28 22.36 -13.52
CA LEU A 282 -18.91 21.95 -13.83
C LEU A 282 -18.84 20.61 -14.59
N GLY A 283 -19.99 20.05 -15.00
CA GLY A 283 -20.06 18.84 -15.82
C GLY A 283 -20.04 17.53 -15.05
N LEU A 284 -20.20 17.55 -13.71
CA LEU A 284 -20.40 16.32 -12.94
C LEU A 284 -21.87 15.89 -13.02
N ASP A 285 -22.11 14.58 -13.04
CA ASP A 285 -23.46 14.07 -12.88
C ASP A 285 -23.97 14.30 -11.45
N ALA A 286 -25.27 14.55 -11.31
CA ALA A 286 -25.89 14.89 -10.02
C ALA A 286 -25.60 13.83 -8.94
N ARG A 287 -25.61 12.54 -9.29
CA ARG A 287 -25.37 11.45 -8.35
C ARG A 287 -23.93 11.46 -7.82
N THR A 288 -22.94 11.72 -8.68
CA THR A 288 -21.55 11.92 -8.24
C THR A 288 -21.45 13.11 -7.29
N VAL A 289 -22.09 14.23 -7.58
CA VAL A 289 -22.07 15.39 -6.67
C VAL A 289 -22.72 15.05 -5.32
N GLU A 290 -23.86 14.36 -5.31
CA GLU A 290 -24.51 13.90 -4.08
C GLU A 290 -23.61 12.97 -3.26
N LEU A 291 -22.96 12.01 -3.90
CA LEU A 291 -22.02 11.09 -3.25
C LEU A 291 -20.83 11.84 -2.64
N LEU A 292 -20.24 12.79 -3.38
CA LEU A 292 -19.12 13.60 -2.91
C LEU A 292 -19.52 14.46 -1.70
N VAL A 293 -20.69 15.08 -1.77
CA VAL A 293 -21.24 15.89 -0.68
C VAL A 293 -21.52 15.02 0.55
N ALA A 294 -22.15 13.86 0.38
CA ALA A 294 -22.46 12.95 1.48
C ALA A 294 -21.19 12.42 2.16
N GLU A 295 -20.18 12.07 1.37
CA GLU A 295 -18.92 11.54 1.91
C GLU A 295 -18.06 12.63 2.53
N ALA A 296 -18.02 13.84 1.96
CA ALA A 296 -17.40 15.00 2.60
C ALA A 296 -18.06 15.37 3.92
N LYS A 297 -19.40 15.31 3.98
CA LYS A 297 -20.14 15.51 5.23
C LYS A 297 -19.79 14.43 6.27
N ARG A 298 -19.83 13.16 5.88
CA ARG A 298 -19.51 12.02 6.77
C ARG A 298 -18.07 12.10 7.27
N ALA A 299 -17.11 12.35 6.39
CA ALA A 299 -15.71 12.55 6.76
C ALA A 299 -15.60 13.72 7.75
N GLY A 300 -16.30 14.82 7.45
CA GLY A 300 -16.51 16.00 8.29
C GLY A 300 -16.89 15.67 9.72
N GLU A 301 -17.99 14.94 9.86
CA GLU A 301 -18.54 14.47 11.13
C GLU A 301 -17.56 13.53 11.86
N GLN A 302 -16.97 12.55 11.15
CA GLN A 302 -15.98 11.64 11.74
C GLN A 302 -14.74 12.37 12.28
N ALA A 303 -14.29 13.41 11.60
CA ALA A 303 -13.19 14.26 12.07
C ALA A 303 -13.57 15.07 13.31
N MET A 304 -14.76 15.66 13.34
CA MET A 304 -15.25 16.41 14.50
C MET A 304 -15.49 15.52 15.73
N ASP A 305 -15.92 14.28 15.51
CA ASP A 305 -16.14 13.27 16.56
C ASP A 305 -14.86 12.55 17.01
N GLY A 306 -13.70 12.91 16.45
CA GLY A 306 -12.40 12.27 16.77
C GLY A 306 -12.27 10.82 16.30
N ARG A 307 -13.17 10.33 15.45
CA ARG A 307 -13.12 8.99 14.85
C ARG A 307 -12.14 8.89 13.68
N LEU A 308 -11.78 10.03 13.10
CA LEU A 308 -10.75 10.13 12.08
C LEU A 308 -9.39 10.48 12.72
N ASP A 309 -8.38 9.61 12.58
CA ASP A 309 -6.99 9.96 12.91
C ASP A 309 -6.32 10.57 11.67
N PRO A 310 -6.08 11.89 11.62
CA PRO A 310 -5.55 12.55 10.45
C PRO A 310 -4.11 12.11 10.14
N TYR A 311 -3.32 11.73 11.15
CA TYR A 311 -1.97 11.21 10.94
C TYR A 311 -2.02 9.81 10.30
N ALA A 312 -2.96 8.97 10.72
CA ALA A 312 -3.19 7.67 10.09
C ALA A 312 -3.68 7.79 8.65
N VAL A 313 -4.60 8.74 8.37
CA VAL A 313 -5.10 9.00 7.02
C VAL A 313 -3.99 9.47 6.07
N LEU A 314 -3.09 10.34 6.56
CA LEU A 314 -1.93 10.81 5.80
C LEU A 314 -0.76 9.82 5.79
N ASN A 315 -0.85 8.74 6.56
CA ASN A 315 0.20 7.74 6.73
C ASN A 315 1.54 8.35 7.22
N VAL A 316 1.47 9.17 8.27
CA VAL A 316 2.61 9.89 8.86
C VAL A 316 2.66 9.73 10.37
N ASP A 317 3.84 9.98 10.93
CA ASP A 317 4.03 10.06 12.38
C ASP A 317 3.47 11.39 12.92
N PRO A 318 2.85 11.42 14.11
CA PRO A 318 2.39 12.65 14.77
C PRO A 318 3.48 13.70 14.98
N ASP A 319 4.74 13.28 15.12
CA ASP A 319 5.89 14.16 15.36
C ASP A 319 6.54 14.65 14.05
N ILE A 320 5.91 14.38 12.89
CA ILE A 320 6.42 14.86 11.60
C ILE A 320 6.44 16.39 11.52
N ASP A 321 7.49 16.92 10.90
CA ASP A 321 7.62 18.34 10.58
C ASP A 321 6.65 18.76 9.47
N GLU A 322 6.51 20.07 9.25
CA GLU A 322 5.53 20.61 8.29
C GLU A 322 5.85 20.21 6.84
N ASP A 323 7.14 20.14 6.48
CA ASP A 323 7.56 19.82 5.12
C ASP A 323 7.30 18.35 4.80
N GLY A 324 7.62 17.42 5.71
CA GLY A 324 7.30 16.02 5.59
C GLY A 324 5.79 15.76 5.57
N LEU A 325 5.02 16.50 6.36
CA LEU A 325 3.56 16.44 6.33
C LEU A 325 2.99 16.86 4.97
N ARG A 326 3.54 17.93 4.39
CA ARG A 326 3.16 18.45 3.08
C ARG A 326 3.50 17.46 1.97
N GLU A 327 4.69 16.86 2.00
CA GLU A 327 5.12 15.86 1.03
C GLU A 327 4.21 14.62 1.09
N ALA A 328 3.93 14.11 2.29
CA ALA A 328 3.05 12.96 2.49
C ALA A 328 1.63 13.23 1.98
N TYR A 329 1.08 14.40 2.27
CA TYR A 329 -0.23 14.82 1.73
C TYR A 329 -0.22 14.84 0.20
N GLN A 330 0.79 15.45 -0.42
CA GLN A 330 0.89 15.52 -1.89
C GLN A 330 1.01 14.13 -2.53
N ASP A 331 1.79 13.23 -1.93
CA ASP A 331 1.97 11.87 -2.42
C ASP A 331 0.69 11.04 -2.27
N MET A 332 0.04 11.08 -1.11
CA MET A 332 -1.23 10.41 -0.89
C MET A 332 -2.33 10.96 -1.79
N ARG A 333 -2.36 12.27 -2.02
CA ARG A 333 -3.33 12.89 -2.93
C ARG A 333 -3.09 12.49 -4.38
N ARG A 334 -1.82 12.41 -4.81
CA ARG A 334 -1.46 11.90 -6.13
C ARG A 334 -1.87 10.44 -6.30
N TRP A 335 -1.72 9.62 -5.25
CA TRP A 335 -2.21 8.24 -5.23
C TRP A 335 -3.72 8.17 -5.36
N ALA A 336 -4.47 8.97 -4.59
CA ALA A 336 -5.93 9.00 -4.63
C ALA A 336 -6.47 9.37 -6.02
N LEU A 337 -5.85 10.36 -6.68
CA LEU A 337 -6.17 10.74 -8.06
C LEU A 337 -5.85 9.64 -9.10
N GLY A 338 -4.97 8.69 -8.76
CA GLY A 338 -4.62 7.55 -9.61
C GLY A 338 -5.48 6.30 -9.38
N LEU A 339 -6.48 6.35 -8.50
CA LEU A 339 -7.34 5.18 -8.24
C LEU A 339 -8.24 4.86 -9.46
N PRO A 340 -8.42 3.57 -9.81
CA PRO A 340 -9.24 3.18 -10.96
C PRO A 340 -10.72 3.58 -10.84
N SER A 341 -11.24 3.58 -9.61
CA SER A 341 -12.60 4.00 -9.32
C SER A 341 -12.62 5.50 -9.02
N GLN A 342 -13.33 6.27 -9.86
CA GLN A 342 -13.44 7.72 -9.71
C GLN A 342 -14.11 8.12 -8.39
N SER A 343 -15.11 7.37 -7.95
CA SER A 343 -15.79 7.62 -6.67
C SER A 343 -14.88 7.32 -5.47
N GLU A 344 -14.06 6.27 -5.54
CA GLU A 344 -13.07 5.95 -4.50
C GLU A 344 -11.95 6.99 -4.46
N GLY A 345 -11.43 7.40 -5.62
CA GLY A 345 -10.41 8.44 -5.75
C GLY A 345 -10.86 9.76 -5.14
N ALA A 346 -12.08 10.18 -5.46
CA ALA A 346 -12.64 11.41 -4.93
C ALA A 346 -12.95 11.32 -3.43
N ARG A 347 -13.47 10.18 -2.94
CA ARG A 347 -13.63 9.89 -1.51
C ARG A 347 -12.30 9.96 -0.76
N ALA A 348 -11.25 9.37 -1.31
CA ALA A 348 -9.92 9.41 -0.72
C ALA A 348 -9.37 10.85 -0.69
N CYS A 349 -9.55 11.62 -1.76
CA CYS A 349 -9.15 13.04 -1.79
C CYS A 349 -9.84 13.86 -0.71
N VAL A 350 -11.15 13.67 -0.51
CA VAL A 350 -11.93 14.33 0.56
C VAL A 350 -11.33 14.03 1.93
N LEU A 351 -11.07 12.76 2.24
CA LEU A 351 -10.49 12.36 3.53
C LEU A 351 -9.09 12.94 3.73
N LEU A 352 -8.26 12.93 2.69
CA LEU A 352 -6.91 13.48 2.72
C LEU A 352 -6.90 15.00 2.91
N ASP A 353 -7.73 15.73 2.16
CA ASP A 353 -7.84 17.19 2.24
C ASP A 353 -8.33 17.63 3.63
N MET A 354 -9.24 16.85 4.20
CA MET A 354 -9.71 17.05 5.57
C MET A 354 -8.62 16.77 6.61
N ALA A 355 -7.97 15.62 6.54
CA ALA A 355 -6.89 15.26 7.44
C ALA A 355 -5.79 16.32 7.42
N TRP A 356 -5.33 16.70 6.21
CA TRP A 356 -4.37 17.77 5.98
C TRP A 356 -4.79 19.09 6.62
N THR A 357 -6.05 19.48 6.49
CA THR A 357 -6.54 20.73 7.10
C THR A 357 -6.47 20.71 8.62
N MET A 358 -6.80 19.57 9.24
CA MET A 358 -6.74 19.40 10.70
C MET A 358 -5.31 19.56 11.21
N VAL A 359 -4.33 18.95 10.53
CA VAL A 359 -2.94 18.93 11.00
C VAL A 359 -2.10 20.13 10.54
N ARG A 360 -2.43 20.75 9.40
CA ARG A 360 -1.72 21.94 8.90
C ARG A 360 -2.02 23.19 9.72
N THR A 361 -3.22 23.29 10.29
CA THR A 361 -3.61 24.48 11.07
C THR A 361 -3.16 24.30 12.52
N PRO A 362 -2.21 25.11 13.06
CA PRO A 362 -1.63 24.85 14.38
C PRO A 362 -2.65 24.72 15.51
N ARG A 363 -3.70 25.57 15.48
CA ARG A 363 -4.79 25.53 16.46
C ARG A 363 -5.67 24.28 16.35
N ALA A 364 -5.89 23.78 15.14
CA ALA A 364 -6.68 22.56 14.93
C ALA A 364 -5.86 21.32 15.31
N ARG A 365 -4.57 21.28 14.95
CA ARG A 365 -3.61 20.25 15.33
C ARG A 365 -3.52 20.12 16.84
N ALA A 366 -3.27 21.22 17.56
CA ALA A 366 -3.20 21.23 19.01
C ALA A 366 -4.50 20.76 19.70
N ARG A 367 -5.68 21.13 19.16
CA ARG A 367 -6.97 20.66 19.67
C ARG A 367 -7.18 19.17 19.46
N TYR A 368 -6.74 18.64 18.31
CA TYR A 368 -6.81 17.23 18.01
C TYR A 368 -5.86 16.44 18.92
N ASP A 369 -4.60 16.86 19.01
CA ASP A 369 -3.57 16.21 19.83
C ASP A 369 -3.97 16.16 21.31
N ALA A 370 -4.58 17.23 21.84
CA ALA A 370 -5.08 17.27 23.21
C ALA A 370 -6.25 16.30 23.50
N ARG A 371 -6.99 15.88 22.48
CA ARG A 371 -8.12 14.93 22.61
C ARG A 371 -7.75 13.51 22.20
N ARG A 372 -6.58 13.34 21.58
CA ARG A 372 -6.18 12.05 21.01
C ARG A 372 -6.01 11.06 22.16
N PRO A 373 -6.76 9.94 22.17
CA PRO A 373 -6.55 8.93 23.19
C PRO A 373 -5.11 8.43 23.09
N ASP A 374 -4.43 8.36 24.23
CA ASP A 374 -3.03 7.95 24.32
C ASP A 374 -2.90 6.48 23.91
N ARG A 375 -2.79 6.23 22.60
CA ARG A 375 -2.63 4.88 22.02
C ARG A 375 -1.28 4.25 22.39
N GLY A 376 -0.42 4.96 23.14
CA GLY A 376 0.85 4.47 23.64
C GLY A 376 0.74 3.52 24.83
N ALA A 377 -0.40 3.45 25.52
CA ALA A 377 -0.55 2.63 26.73
C ALA A 377 -0.97 1.16 26.50
N GLU A 378 -1.31 0.76 25.27
CA GLU A 378 -1.78 -0.60 24.93
C GLU A 378 -0.83 -1.42 24.04
N ARG A 379 0.43 -0.99 23.85
CA ARG A 379 1.42 -1.76 23.07
C ARG A 379 2.25 -2.73 23.90
#